data_AF-A0AAE9JRB0-F1
#
_entry.id   AF-A0AAE9JRB0-F1
#
_cell.length_a   1.000
_cell.length_b   1.000
_cell.length_c   1.000
_cell.angle_alpha   90.00
_cell.angle_beta   90.00
_cell.angle_gamma   90.00
#
_symmetry.space_group_name_H-M   'P 1'
#
loop_
_entity.id
_entity.type
_entity.pdbx_description
1 polymer ?
#
loop_
_entity_poly.entity_id
_entity_poly.type
_entity_poly.pdbx_seq_one_letter_code
_entity_poly.pdbx_strand_id
1 'polypeptide(L)'
;MPFPTLSELAAKAVAEGILNDTLSLDYALDTKSSNTIVQKLLDSDGDKYKILEVFKNKLNVTKIDFRRSMDCKIDAEGVRILSNFNLDSLDFGDLSQLIDKYPDNSSNNDTLDIVFLLMRALNNYSRRSLIHLGLPGDQEFIGGWEQEVSKIVPNLQSMDISAAIFNERFQLSNLCISFPNLLVLDISLADSLSTLHGIKNLEKLQKLSMCFVDFDDSDGYKELSELKNLKYLDVSGSDFSIRDMLAVRVRMEALEFLDCSITSVTEYELEEFVKNHPSLRTIVAICTPCNTTASSGIKVLNAPSLNSMSECLEYLFLTDRINMASNFMKDVFENLQSSPENVGISELRQIKNAVIFVLRESVDPENNFWTAMWYLESGLFWYELSISLFSMDIFERINLFYNVFNANEMTEYQEEYVGLIFLMLGFLVNYMAPGILIPDRVLKFVIEKTVELVDEFQDYKPQGSQTISKAEKFMGRDQLQKIIGNSELMRKVQELLNIA
;
A
#
# COMPACT_ATOMS: atom_id res chain seq x y z
N MET A 1 7.48 11.90 5.81
CA MET A 1 6.08 11.41 5.88
C MET A 1 5.13 12.51 5.46
N PRO A 2 4.42 12.33 4.34
CA PRO A 2 3.46 13.32 3.87
C PRO A 2 2.21 13.27 4.75
N PHE A 3 1.95 14.35 5.50
CA PHE A 3 0.63 14.58 6.08
C PHE A 3 -0.35 14.91 4.96
N PRO A 4 -1.63 14.50 5.06
CA PRO A 4 -2.63 14.87 4.07
C PRO A 4 -2.73 16.39 4.00
N THR A 5 -2.66 16.90 2.79
CA THR A 5 -2.83 18.31 2.49
C THR A 5 -4.28 18.74 2.78
N LEU A 6 -4.47 20.04 3.04
CA LEU A 6 -5.83 20.59 3.18
C LEU A 6 -6.70 20.30 1.94
N SER A 7 -6.07 20.23 0.76
CA SER A 7 -6.75 19.87 -0.49
C SER A 7 -7.29 18.44 -0.47
N GLU A 8 -6.52 17.47 0.04
CA GLU A 8 -6.95 16.08 0.15
C GLU A 8 -8.05 15.91 1.19
N LEU A 9 -7.93 16.59 2.34
CA LEU A 9 -8.96 16.61 3.36
C LEU A 9 -10.27 17.23 2.85
N ALA A 10 -10.18 18.33 2.09
CA ALA A 10 -11.34 18.97 1.48
C ALA A 10 -12.00 18.07 0.43
N ALA A 11 -11.20 17.40 -0.42
CA ALA A 11 -11.73 16.46 -1.41
C ALA A 11 -12.45 15.29 -0.75
N LYS A 12 -11.90 14.75 0.36
CA LYS A 12 -12.55 13.70 1.16
C LYS A 12 -13.88 14.18 1.72
N ALA A 13 -13.92 15.35 2.36
CA ALA A 13 -15.15 15.92 2.92
C ALA A 13 -16.22 16.19 1.83
N VAL A 14 -15.81 16.62 0.64
CA VAL A 14 -16.73 16.82 -0.50
C VAL A 14 -17.27 15.48 -1.01
N ALA A 15 -16.42 14.47 -1.15
CA ALA A 15 -16.84 13.12 -1.54
C ALA A 15 -17.85 12.53 -0.53
N GLU A 16 -17.57 12.62 0.76
CA GLU A 16 -18.50 12.23 1.84
C GLU A 16 -19.82 13.01 1.78
N GLY A 17 -19.75 14.32 1.49
CA GLY A 17 -20.94 15.15 1.33
C GLY A 17 -21.83 14.71 0.18
N ILE A 18 -21.22 14.34 -0.96
CA ILE A 18 -21.90 13.82 -2.16
C ILE A 18 -22.52 12.43 -1.87
N LEU A 19 -21.77 11.52 -1.24
CA LEU A 19 -22.24 10.17 -0.91
C LEU A 19 -23.46 10.19 0.02
N ASN A 20 -23.45 11.10 1.00
CA ASN A 20 -24.53 11.24 1.98
C ASN A 20 -25.70 12.12 1.49
N ASP A 21 -25.67 12.60 0.24
CA ASP A 21 -26.66 13.54 -0.33
C ASP A 21 -26.83 14.82 0.53
N THR A 22 -25.76 15.22 1.23
CA THR A 22 -25.72 16.43 2.08
C THR A 22 -25.09 17.62 1.37
N LEU A 23 -24.43 17.37 0.24
CA LEU A 23 -23.77 18.38 -0.56
C LEU A 23 -24.24 18.28 -2.02
N SER A 24 -24.71 19.41 -2.54
CA SER A 24 -24.94 19.58 -3.98
C SER A 24 -23.89 20.52 -4.56
N LEU A 25 -23.49 20.25 -5.80
CA LEU A 25 -22.58 21.11 -6.56
C LEU A 25 -23.40 21.97 -7.52
N ASP A 26 -23.34 23.29 -7.37
CA ASP A 26 -24.09 24.22 -8.24
C ASP A 26 -23.32 24.60 -9.52
N TYR A 27 -22.04 24.28 -9.57
CA TYR A 27 -21.13 24.62 -10.66
C TYR A 27 -20.15 23.48 -10.91
N ALA A 28 -19.53 23.51 -12.10
CA ALA A 28 -18.50 22.55 -12.47
C ALA A 28 -17.19 22.86 -11.72
N LEU A 29 -16.60 21.83 -11.13
CA LEU A 29 -15.31 21.92 -10.46
C LEU A 29 -14.16 21.88 -11.47
N ASP A 30 -13.00 22.40 -11.08
CA ASP A 30 -11.79 22.26 -11.89
C ASP A 30 -11.34 20.79 -11.97
N THR A 31 -10.52 20.48 -12.98
CA THR A 31 -10.07 19.10 -13.24
C THR A 31 -9.27 18.49 -12.10
N LYS A 32 -8.40 19.27 -11.42
CA LYS A 32 -7.57 18.75 -10.34
C LYS A 32 -8.45 18.33 -9.16
N SER A 33 -9.34 19.23 -8.73
CA SER A 33 -10.30 18.95 -7.66
C SER A 33 -11.23 17.80 -8.03
N SER A 34 -11.74 17.78 -9.27
CA SER A 34 -12.64 16.72 -9.77
C SER A 34 -11.98 15.35 -9.70
N ASN A 35 -10.75 15.22 -10.20
CA ASN A 35 -10.02 13.94 -10.17
C ASN A 35 -9.77 13.47 -8.73
N THR A 36 -9.37 14.36 -7.81
CA THR A 36 -9.16 13.98 -6.40
C THR A 36 -10.47 13.57 -5.71
N ILE A 37 -11.58 14.28 -5.97
CA ILE A 37 -12.89 13.92 -5.41
C ILE A 37 -13.37 12.58 -5.96
N VAL A 38 -13.27 12.36 -7.27
CA VAL A 38 -13.64 11.07 -7.87
C VAL A 38 -12.82 9.93 -7.30
N GLN A 39 -11.52 10.11 -7.10
CA GLN A 39 -10.72 9.09 -6.42
C GLN A 39 -11.31 8.75 -5.05
N LYS A 40 -11.63 9.76 -4.23
CA LYS A 40 -12.22 9.53 -2.90
C LYS A 40 -13.62 8.90 -2.95
N LEU A 41 -14.40 9.16 -3.99
CA LEU A 41 -15.68 8.50 -4.23
C LEU A 41 -15.50 7.02 -4.60
N LEU A 42 -14.46 6.68 -5.38
CA LEU A 42 -14.14 5.30 -5.74
C LEU A 42 -13.61 4.51 -4.54
N ASP A 43 -12.87 5.16 -3.65
CA ASP A 43 -12.35 4.60 -2.40
C ASP A 43 -13.44 4.36 -1.32
N SER A 44 -14.68 4.81 -1.55
CA SER A 44 -15.75 4.76 -0.54
C SER A 44 -16.81 3.71 -0.85
N ASP A 45 -17.48 3.22 0.19
CA ASP A 45 -18.65 2.35 0.06
C ASP A 45 -19.86 3.10 -0.53
N GLY A 46 -20.54 2.47 -1.50
CA GLY A 46 -21.78 2.98 -2.08
C GLY A 46 -21.93 2.76 -3.59
N ASP A 47 -23.03 3.25 -4.14
CA ASP A 47 -23.34 3.20 -5.58
C ASP A 47 -22.58 4.30 -6.34
N LYS A 48 -21.26 4.15 -6.40
CA LYS A 48 -20.32 5.10 -7.00
C LYS A 48 -20.59 5.39 -8.47
N TYR A 49 -21.04 4.39 -9.24
CA TYR A 49 -21.32 4.56 -10.66
C TYR A 49 -22.54 5.46 -10.88
N LYS A 50 -23.61 5.26 -10.11
CA LYS A 50 -24.77 6.15 -10.16
C LYS A 50 -24.41 7.58 -9.78
N ILE A 51 -23.54 7.77 -8.78
CA ILE A 51 -23.05 9.10 -8.39
C ILE A 51 -22.28 9.74 -9.54
N LEU A 52 -21.35 9.03 -10.16
CA LEU A 52 -20.59 9.54 -11.31
C LEU A 52 -21.51 9.93 -12.47
N GLU A 53 -22.56 9.15 -12.73
CA GLU A 53 -23.55 9.47 -13.75
C GLU A 53 -24.34 10.76 -13.43
N VAL A 54 -24.75 10.95 -12.17
CA VAL A 54 -25.47 12.17 -11.73
C VAL A 54 -24.57 13.41 -11.81
N PHE A 55 -23.30 13.27 -11.43
CA PHE A 55 -22.36 14.39 -11.33
C PHE A 55 -21.46 14.58 -12.56
N LYS A 56 -21.68 13.84 -13.65
CA LYS A 56 -20.83 13.88 -14.86
C LYS A 56 -20.63 15.26 -15.49
N ASN A 57 -21.60 16.16 -15.37
CA ASN A 57 -21.51 17.53 -15.88
C ASN A 57 -20.92 18.54 -14.88
N LYS A 58 -20.72 18.11 -13.64
CA LYS A 58 -20.24 18.93 -12.52
C LYS A 58 -18.81 18.57 -12.13
N LEU A 59 -18.37 17.35 -12.46
CA LEU A 59 -17.01 16.87 -12.25
C LEU A 59 -16.29 16.83 -13.61
N ASN A 60 -15.29 17.69 -13.80
CA ASN A 60 -14.47 17.74 -15.00
C ASN A 60 -13.36 16.69 -14.94
N VAL A 61 -13.76 15.42 -14.95
CA VAL A 61 -12.88 14.26 -14.77
C VAL A 61 -12.07 13.98 -16.04
N THR A 62 -10.76 13.87 -15.88
CA THR A 62 -9.85 13.40 -16.95
C THR A 62 -9.04 12.18 -16.54
N LYS A 63 -9.04 11.82 -15.26
CA LYS A 63 -8.31 10.67 -14.72
C LYS A 63 -9.22 9.83 -13.84
N ILE A 64 -9.23 8.53 -14.09
CA ILE A 64 -9.93 7.54 -13.29
C ILE A 64 -8.99 6.37 -13.04
N ASP A 65 -8.86 5.97 -11.79
CA ASP A 65 -7.99 4.86 -11.36
C ASP A 65 -8.77 3.95 -10.40
N PHE A 66 -9.09 2.76 -10.88
CA PHE A 66 -9.83 1.75 -10.12
C PHE A 66 -8.91 0.84 -9.27
N ARG A 67 -7.57 0.92 -9.39
CA ARG A 67 -6.65 0.08 -8.60
C ARG A 67 -6.63 0.42 -7.12
N ARG A 68 -6.82 1.69 -6.77
CA ARG A 68 -6.58 2.19 -5.41
C ARG A 68 -7.57 1.71 -4.35
N SER A 69 -8.61 0.99 -4.77
CA SER A 69 -9.61 0.43 -3.86
C SER A 69 -9.84 -1.04 -4.17
N MET A 70 -9.50 -1.89 -3.20
CA MET A 70 -9.65 -3.35 -3.28
C MET A 70 -11.11 -3.78 -3.48
N ASP A 71 -12.05 -2.96 -2.98
CA ASP A 71 -13.50 -3.14 -3.15
C ASP A 71 -14.04 -2.43 -4.41
N CYS A 72 -13.17 -1.76 -5.18
CA CYS A 72 -13.57 -1.06 -6.39
C CYS A 72 -13.43 -1.87 -7.66
N LYS A 73 -14.36 -2.84 -7.79
CA LYS A 73 -14.51 -3.61 -9.02
C LYS A 73 -15.42 -2.90 -10.00
N ILE A 74 -14.93 -2.69 -11.22
CA ILE A 74 -15.69 -2.10 -12.31
C ILE A 74 -16.62 -3.13 -12.95
N ASP A 75 -17.90 -2.79 -13.05
CA ASP A 75 -18.90 -3.59 -13.73
C ASP A 75 -19.24 -3.02 -15.13
N ALA A 76 -20.16 -3.68 -15.83
CA ALA A 76 -20.57 -3.24 -17.16
C ALA A 76 -21.23 -1.86 -17.20
N GLU A 77 -21.89 -1.42 -16.12
CA GLU A 77 -22.49 -0.10 -16.04
C GLU A 77 -21.42 0.96 -15.79
N GLY A 78 -20.46 0.68 -14.90
CA GLY A 78 -19.25 1.48 -14.72
C GLY A 78 -18.53 1.72 -16.04
N VAL A 79 -18.31 0.67 -16.85
CA VAL A 79 -17.72 0.78 -18.19
C VAL A 79 -18.52 1.73 -19.10
N ARG A 80 -19.84 1.67 -19.10
CA ARG A 80 -20.66 2.58 -19.91
C ARG A 80 -20.51 4.03 -19.48
N ILE A 81 -20.46 4.28 -18.17
CA ILE A 81 -20.39 5.62 -17.60
C ILE A 81 -19.06 6.30 -17.93
N LEU A 82 -17.96 5.54 -18.09
CA LEU A 82 -16.66 6.08 -18.50
C LEU A 82 -16.74 6.91 -19.79
N SER A 83 -17.64 6.56 -20.72
CA SER A 83 -17.81 7.27 -21.98
C SER A 83 -18.31 8.71 -21.82
N ASN A 84 -18.87 9.05 -20.66
CA ASN A 84 -19.28 10.42 -20.35
C ASN A 84 -18.08 11.36 -20.09
N PHE A 85 -16.89 10.82 -19.85
CA PHE A 85 -15.72 11.60 -19.42
C PHE A 85 -14.66 11.71 -20.51
N ASN A 86 -13.98 12.86 -20.55
CA ASN A 86 -12.91 13.18 -21.49
C ASN A 86 -11.56 12.79 -20.89
N LEU A 87 -11.29 11.49 -20.90
CA LEU A 87 -10.16 10.89 -20.17
C LEU A 87 -8.84 11.06 -20.92
N ASP A 88 -7.79 11.40 -20.16
CA ASP A 88 -6.38 11.32 -20.56
C ASP A 88 -5.64 10.18 -19.83
N SER A 89 -6.23 9.64 -18.76
CA SER A 89 -5.69 8.53 -17.97
C SER A 89 -6.83 7.64 -17.51
N LEU A 90 -6.72 6.34 -17.76
CA LEU A 90 -7.68 5.34 -17.30
C LEU A 90 -6.95 4.10 -16.80
N ASP A 91 -7.23 3.69 -15.58
CA ASP A 91 -6.78 2.41 -15.05
C ASP A 91 -7.97 1.58 -14.61
N PHE A 92 -8.11 0.37 -15.17
CA PHE A 92 -9.24 -0.50 -14.94
C PHE A 92 -9.21 -1.25 -13.60
N GLY A 93 -8.05 -1.34 -12.92
CA GLY A 93 -7.92 -2.20 -11.75
C GLY A 93 -8.27 -3.66 -12.08
N ASP A 94 -8.86 -4.38 -11.12
CA ASP A 94 -9.27 -5.78 -11.28
C ASP A 94 -10.34 -5.93 -12.39
N LEU A 95 -9.96 -6.61 -13.48
CA LEU A 95 -10.78 -6.86 -14.67
C LEU A 95 -11.58 -8.17 -14.60
N SER A 96 -11.44 -8.98 -13.55
CA SER A 96 -12.04 -10.33 -13.45
C SER A 96 -13.56 -10.35 -13.68
N GLN A 97 -14.29 -9.35 -13.18
CA GLN A 97 -15.75 -9.27 -13.31
C GLN A 97 -16.24 -8.93 -14.72
N LEU A 98 -15.35 -8.45 -15.59
CA LEU A 98 -15.69 -7.99 -16.93
C LEU A 98 -15.59 -9.09 -17.98
N ILE A 99 -14.92 -10.21 -17.67
CA ILE A 99 -14.74 -11.36 -18.57
C ILE A 99 -16.11 -11.86 -19.05
N ASP A 100 -17.05 -12.11 -18.14
CA ASP A 100 -18.41 -12.58 -18.47
C ASP A 100 -19.24 -11.56 -19.27
N LYS A 101 -18.89 -10.27 -19.20
CA LYS A 101 -19.65 -9.18 -19.83
C LYS A 101 -19.10 -8.81 -21.20
N TYR A 102 -17.83 -9.06 -21.41
CA TYR A 102 -17.09 -8.76 -22.63
C TYR A 102 -16.29 -9.99 -23.08
N PRO A 103 -16.94 -11.15 -23.26
CA PRO A 103 -16.24 -12.38 -23.62
C PRO A 103 -15.73 -12.31 -25.05
N ASP A 104 -14.62 -13.00 -25.31
CA ASP A 104 -14.27 -13.40 -26.67
C ASP A 104 -15.38 -14.28 -27.26
N ASN A 105 -15.71 -14.10 -28.54
CA ASN A 105 -16.65 -14.97 -29.24
C ASN A 105 -16.05 -16.35 -29.57
N SER A 106 -14.79 -16.60 -29.20
CA SER A 106 -14.16 -17.91 -29.27
C SER A 106 -14.67 -18.85 -28.17
N SER A 107 -14.46 -20.15 -28.33
CA SER A 107 -14.99 -21.18 -27.42
C SER A 107 -14.32 -21.21 -26.03
N ASN A 108 -13.45 -20.24 -25.72
CA ASN A 108 -12.77 -20.12 -24.42
C ASN A 108 -13.47 -19.03 -23.60
N ASN A 109 -14.26 -19.42 -22.61
CA ASN A 109 -15.09 -18.48 -21.84
C ASN A 109 -14.30 -17.56 -20.91
N ASP A 110 -12.98 -17.74 -20.81
CA ASP A 110 -12.13 -17.05 -19.83
C ASP A 110 -11.28 -15.91 -20.47
N THR A 111 -11.56 -15.56 -21.73
CA THR A 111 -10.81 -14.52 -22.47
C THR A 111 -11.61 -13.21 -22.58
N LEU A 112 -10.97 -12.08 -22.27
CA LEU A 112 -11.56 -10.74 -22.31
C LEU A 112 -11.34 -10.05 -23.68
N ASP A 113 -12.43 -9.61 -24.32
CA ASP A 113 -12.40 -8.73 -25.50
C ASP A 113 -12.14 -7.28 -25.07
N ILE A 114 -10.87 -6.99 -24.79
CA ILE A 114 -10.40 -5.65 -24.40
C ILE A 114 -10.67 -4.60 -25.48
N VAL A 115 -10.71 -4.99 -26.74
CA VAL A 115 -10.99 -4.08 -27.87
C VAL A 115 -12.42 -3.58 -27.77
N PHE A 116 -13.39 -4.48 -27.63
CA PHE A 116 -14.80 -4.12 -27.48
C PHE A 116 -15.05 -3.37 -26.17
N LEU A 117 -14.38 -3.76 -25.08
CA LEU A 117 -14.45 -3.07 -23.80
C LEU A 117 -14.01 -1.60 -23.92
N LEU A 118 -12.85 -1.33 -24.53
CA LEU A 118 -12.36 0.04 -24.74
C LEU A 118 -13.25 0.84 -25.70
N MET A 119 -13.83 0.19 -26.71
CA MET A 119 -14.82 0.84 -27.58
C MET A 119 -16.08 1.28 -26.83
N ARG A 120 -16.44 0.61 -25.73
CA ARG A 120 -17.55 1.00 -24.86
C ARG A 120 -17.14 2.04 -23.82
N ALA A 121 -15.96 1.89 -23.23
CA ALA A 121 -15.45 2.78 -22.20
C ALA A 121 -15.08 4.18 -22.71
N LEU A 122 -14.52 4.28 -23.92
CA LEU A 122 -13.89 5.51 -24.39
C LEU A 122 -14.74 6.23 -25.45
N ASN A 123 -14.98 7.52 -25.21
CA ASN A 123 -15.55 8.42 -26.22
C ASN A 123 -14.49 8.90 -27.24
N ASN A 124 -14.92 9.66 -28.24
CA ASN A 124 -14.04 10.13 -29.32
C ASN A 124 -12.90 11.04 -28.86
N TYR A 125 -13.13 11.82 -27.80
CA TYR A 125 -12.06 12.65 -27.22
C TYR A 125 -11.04 11.73 -26.54
N SER A 126 -11.49 10.88 -25.62
CA SER A 126 -10.64 9.99 -24.83
C SER A 126 -9.75 9.11 -25.72
N ARG A 127 -10.30 8.51 -26.79
CA ARG A 127 -9.52 7.73 -27.76
C ARG A 127 -8.34 8.50 -28.38
N ARG A 128 -8.47 9.81 -28.55
CA ARG A 128 -7.43 10.67 -29.14
C ARG A 128 -6.51 11.27 -28.09
N SER A 129 -6.95 11.40 -26.85
CA SER A 129 -6.20 12.07 -25.78
C SER A 129 -5.61 11.14 -24.73
N LEU A 130 -5.96 9.85 -24.72
CA LEU A 130 -5.49 8.92 -23.70
C LEU A 130 -3.97 8.77 -23.79
N ILE A 131 -3.31 9.06 -22.67
CA ILE A 131 -1.85 9.01 -22.48
C ILE A 131 -1.50 7.81 -21.60
N HIS A 132 -2.34 7.46 -20.63
CA HIS A 132 -2.14 6.32 -19.73
C HIS A 132 -3.32 5.34 -19.80
N LEU A 133 -2.99 4.05 -19.89
CA LEU A 133 -3.93 2.93 -19.86
C LEU A 133 -3.39 1.84 -18.93
N GLY A 134 -4.14 1.53 -17.87
CA GLY A 134 -3.87 0.40 -16.99
C GLY A 134 -4.86 -0.73 -17.19
N LEU A 135 -4.32 -1.93 -17.39
CA LEU A 135 -5.01 -3.20 -17.57
C LEU A 135 -4.39 -4.26 -16.63
N PRO A 136 -4.28 -3.99 -15.33
CA PRO A 136 -3.67 -4.94 -14.41
C PRO A 136 -4.57 -6.18 -14.27
N GLY A 137 -3.97 -7.30 -13.86
CA GLY A 137 -4.67 -8.55 -13.57
C GLY A 137 -4.29 -9.71 -14.48
N ASP A 138 -4.70 -10.90 -14.07
CA ASP A 138 -4.33 -12.20 -14.62
C ASP A 138 -5.26 -12.70 -15.75
N GLN A 139 -6.17 -11.84 -16.23
CA GLN A 139 -7.05 -12.17 -17.35
C GLN A 139 -6.29 -12.38 -18.67
N GLU A 140 -6.72 -13.36 -19.46
CA GLU A 140 -6.28 -13.52 -20.84
C GLU A 140 -7.01 -12.54 -21.77
N PHE A 141 -6.26 -11.89 -22.66
CA PHE A 141 -6.84 -11.05 -23.71
C PHE A 141 -7.00 -11.81 -25.03
N ILE A 142 -7.92 -11.33 -25.87
CA ILE A 142 -8.05 -11.85 -27.24
C ILE A 142 -6.74 -11.68 -28.03
N GLY A 143 -6.40 -12.67 -28.86
CA GLY A 143 -5.16 -12.64 -29.63
C GLY A 143 -5.08 -11.44 -30.59
N GLY A 144 -3.94 -10.74 -30.60
CA GLY A 144 -3.69 -9.58 -31.47
C GLY A 144 -4.37 -8.29 -31.02
N TRP A 145 -4.89 -8.25 -29.78
CA TRP A 145 -5.52 -7.06 -29.22
C TRP A 145 -4.61 -5.83 -29.24
N GLU A 146 -3.30 -6.00 -29.11
CA GLU A 146 -2.31 -4.92 -29.03
C GLU A 146 -2.37 -4.05 -30.28
N GLN A 147 -2.52 -4.68 -31.45
CA GLN A 147 -2.60 -3.98 -32.74
C GLN A 147 -3.91 -3.23 -32.89
N GLU A 148 -5.02 -3.74 -32.38
CA GLU A 148 -6.31 -3.05 -32.46
C GLU A 148 -6.42 -1.94 -31.42
N VAL A 149 -5.95 -2.17 -30.19
CA VAL A 149 -5.93 -1.16 -29.13
C VAL A 149 -4.99 0.00 -29.49
N SER A 150 -3.85 -0.25 -30.13
CA SER A 150 -2.97 0.83 -30.62
C SER A 150 -3.65 1.74 -31.65
N LYS A 151 -4.65 1.25 -32.40
CA LYS A 151 -5.48 2.09 -33.29
C LYS A 151 -6.53 2.88 -32.53
N ILE A 152 -7.03 2.35 -31.40
CA ILE A 152 -8.02 3.00 -30.54
C ILE A 152 -7.38 4.13 -29.73
N VAL A 153 -6.17 3.93 -29.18
CA VAL A 153 -5.44 4.87 -28.34
C VAL A 153 -4.02 5.13 -28.87
N PRO A 154 -3.88 5.78 -30.04
CA PRO A 154 -2.58 5.90 -30.74
C PRO A 154 -1.55 6.81 -30.05
N ASN A 155 -1.97 7.60 -29.05
CA ASN A 155 -1.12 8.55 -28.34
C ASN A 155 -0.64 8.05 -26.98
N LEU A 156 -0.79 6.75 -26.72
CA LEU A 156 -0.44 6.14 -25.45
C LEU A 156 1.07 6.27 -25.17
N GLN A 157 1.41 6.71 -23.96
CA GLN A 157 2.79 6.88 -23.48
C GLN A 157 3.05 6.11 -22.19
N SER A 158 2.01 5.68 -21.48
CA SER A 158 2.13 4.88 -20.29
C SER A 158 1.17 3.72 -20.36
N MET A 159 1.68 2.53 -20.10
CA MET A 159 0.89 1.31 -20.07
C MET A 159 1.24 0.51 -18.84
N ASP A 160 0.21 0.07 -18.14
CA ASP A 160 0.31 -0.84 -17.01
C ASP A 160 -0.41 -2.13 -17.39
N ILE A 161 0.32 -3.23 -17.39
CA ILE A 161 -0.17 -4.59 -17.62
C ILE A 161 0.39 -5.50 -16.52
N SER A 162 0.49 -4.96 -15.31
CA SER A 162 0.93 -5.73 -14.14
C SER A 162 0.01 -6.93 -13.90
N ALA A 163 0.57 -8.03 -13.39
CA ALA A 163 -0.09 -9.32 -13.20
C ALA A 163 -0.60 -10.00 -14.49
N ALA A 164 -0.28 -9.50 -15.68
CA ALA A 164 -0.75 -10.12 -16.92
C ALA A 164 -0.11 -11.49 -17.19
N ILE A 165 -0.90 -12.41 -17.75
CA ILE A 165 -0.43 -13.75 -18.16
C ILE A 165 0.08 -13.71 -19.60
N PHE A 166 1.38 -13.93 -19.78
CA PHE A 166 1.99 -14.06 -21.10
C PHE A 166 1.84 -15.48 -21.63
N ASN A 167 1.44 -15.62 -22.89
CA ASN A 167 1.22 -16.91 -23.55
C ASN A 167 1.40 -16.78 -25.07
N GLU A 168 1.04 -17.81 -25.84
CA GLU A 168 1.17 -17.77 -27.31
C GLU A 168 0.33 -16.66 -27.97
N ARG A 169 -0.75 -16.20 -27.32
CA ARG A 169 -1.65 -15.14 -27.81
C ARG A 169 -1.20 -13.75 -27.36
N PHE A 170 -0.50 -13.66 -26.24
CA PHE A 170 0.01 -12.42 -25.68
C PHE A 170 1.52 -12.49 -25.44
N GLN A 171 2.27 -11.92 -26.38
CA GLN A 171 3.74 -11.87 -26.34
C GLN A 171 4.20 -10.42 -26.16
N LEU A 172 5.18 -10.19 -25.30
CA LEU A 172 5.73 -8.86 -25.03
C LEU A 172 6.21 -8.15 -26.32
N SER A 173 6.81 -8.90 -27.26
CA SER A 173 7.27 -8.36 -28.53
C SER A 173 6.16 -7.68 -29.34
N ASN A 174 4.95 -8.26 -29.37
CA ASN A 174 3.79 -7.70 -30.07
C ASN A 174 3.32 -6.40 -29.43
N LEU A 175 3.34 -6.35 -28.09
CA LEU A 175 3.05 -5.13 -27.34
C LEU A 175 4.05 -4.03 -27.68
N CYS A 176 5.35 -4.33 -27.62
CA CYS A 176 6.40 -3.36 -27.88
C CYS A 176 6.36 -2.80 -29.30
N ILE A 177 6.00 -3.63 -30.29
CA ILE A 177 5.82 -3.19 -31.69
C ILE A 177 4.57 -2.32 -31.85
N SER A 178 3.49 -2.63 -31.13
CA SER A 178 2.21 -1.93 -31.25
C SER A 178 2.23 -0.57 -30.54
N PHE A 179 3.04 -0.42 -29.49
CA PHE A 179 3.13 0.82 -28.70
C PHE A 179 4.56 1.39 -28.64
N PRO A 180 5.17 1.76 -29.78
CA PRO A 180 6.58 2.18 -29.83
C PRO A 180 6.85 3.54 -29.15
N ASN A 181 5.80 4.29 -28.80
CA ASN A 181 5.90 5.60 -28.16
C ASN A 181 5.82 5.57 -26.63
N LEU A 182 5.79 4.38 -26.02
CA LEU A 182 5.76 4.26 -24.57
C LEU A 182 7.00 4.90 -23.92
N LEU A 183 6.72 5.70 -22.89
CA LEU A 183 7.68 6.29 -21.97
C LEU A 183 7.71 5.52 -20.65
N VAL A 184 6.59 4.91 -20.27
CA VAL A 184 6.44 4.13 -19.04
C VAL A 184 5.77 2.80 -19.35
N LEU A 185 6.39 1.71 -18.92
CA LEU A 185 5.83 0.36 -18.99
C LEU A 185 5.93 -0.29 -17.62
N ASP A 186 4.81 -0.83 -17.15
CA ASP A 186 4.75 -1.67 -15.95
C ASP A 186 4.31 -3.08 -16.34
N ILE A 187 5.18 -4.06 -16.10
CA ILE A 187 4.92 -5.50 -16.27
C ILE A 187 5.11 -6.24 -14.95
N SER A 188 5.03 -5.55 -13.81
CA SER A 188 5.24 -6.15 -12.49
C SER A 188 4.26 -7.31 -12.25
N LEU A 189 4.67 -8.35 -11.53
CA LEU A 189 3.87 -9.55 -11.24
C LEU A 189 3.44 -10.34 -12.49
N ALA A 190 3.99 -10.05 -13.67
CA ALA A 190 3.68 -10.78 -14.88
C ALA A 190 3.94 -12.28 -14.72
N ASP A 191 2.96 -13.09 -15.09
CA ASP A 191 3.07 -14.55 -15.05
C ASP A 191 3.42 -15.10 -16.45
N SER A 192 4.14 -16.22 -16.46
CA SER A 192 4.53 -16.95 -17.67
C SER A 192 5.31 -16.12 -18.71
N LEU A 193 5.88 -14.97 -18.31
CA LEU A 193 6.77 -14.20 -19.16
C LEU A 193 8.04 -15.01 -19.39
N SER A 194 8.33 -15.40 -20.63
CA SER A 194 9.49 -16.24 -20.93
C SER A 194 10.72 -15.44 -21.38
N THR A 195 10.55 -14.18 -21.79
CA THR A 195 11.62 -13.37 -22.40
C THR A 195 11.26 -11.88 -22.43
N LEU A 196 12.28 -11.01 -22.42
CA LEU A 196 12.15 -9.57 -22.73
C LEU A 196 12.30 -9.25 -24.23
N HIS A 197 12.35 -10.25 -25.11
CA HIS A 197 12.55 -10.03 -26.53
C HIS A 197 11.53 -9.04 -27.12
N GLY A 198 12.04 -8.05 -27.85
CA GLY A 198 11.27 -6.98 -28.44
C GLY A 198 11.23 -5.70 -27.60
N ILE A 199 11.68 -5.72 -26.34
CA ILE A 199 11.71 -4.53 -25.48
C ILE A 199 12.51 -3.38 -26.12
N LYS A 200 13.57 -3.71 -26.89
CA LYS A 200 14.39 -2.70 -27.61
C LYS A 200 13.59 -1.83 -28.59
N ASN A 201 12.40 -2.27 -29.02
CA ASN A 201 11.53 -1.48 -29.90
C ASN A 201 10.90 -0.28 -29.17
N LEU A 202 10.94 -0.26 -27.83
CA LEU A 202 10.51 0.87 -27.01
C LEU A 202 11.64 1.89 -26.84
N GLU A 203 12.13 2.44 -27.95
CA GLU A 203 13.30 3.34 -27.97
C GLU A 203 13.14 4.58 -27.08
N LYS A 204 11.90 5.01 -26.82
CA LYS A 204 11.56 6.17 -25.99
C LYS A 204 11.33 5.83 -24.51
N LEU A 205 11.40 4.56 -24.13
CA LEU A 205 11.09 4.12 -22.77
C LEU A 205 12.03 4.79 -21.76
N GLN A 206 11.44 5.37 -20.72
CA GLN A 206 12.15 6.08 -19.65
C GLN A 206 12.00 5.38 -18.30
N LYS A 207 10.89 4.68 -18.09
CA LYS A 207 10.61 3.92 -16.88
C LYS A 207 10.13 2.52 -17.25
N LEU A 208 10.78 1.52 -16.66
CA LEU A 208 10.38 0.12 -16.73
C LEU A 208 10.26 -0.42 -15.30
N SER A 209 9.07 -0.91 -14.95
CA SER A 209 8.83 -1.66 -13.71
C SER A 209 8.64 -3.13 -14.04
N MET A 210 9.39 -4.00 -13.37
CA MET A 210 9.35 -5.47 -13.48
C MET A 210 9.43 -6.08 -12.07
N CYS A 211 8.67 -5.51 -11.12
CA CYS A 211 8.67 -5.97 -9.74
C CYS A 211 8.05 -7.38 -9.66
N PHE A 212 8.68 -8.31 -8.95
CA PHE A 212 8.26 -9.72 -8.85
C PHE A 212 8.03 -10.39 -10.22
N VAL A 213 8.98 -10.22 -11.15
CA VAL A 213 8.95 -10.86 -12.48
C VAL A 213 10.15 -11.79 -12.62
N ASP A 214 9.89 -13.06 -12.92
CA ASP A 214 10.92 -14.08 -13.12
C ASP A 214 10.83 -14.67 -14.54
N PHE A 215 11.98 -14.78 -15.22
CA PHE A 215 12.07 -15.43 -16.53
C PHE A 215 13.50 -15.94 -16.81
N ASP A 216 13.60 -17.10 -17.44
CA ASP A 216 14.86 -17.83 -17.69
C ASP A 216 15.54 -17.45 -19.02
N ASP A 217 15.46 -16.18 -19.45
CA ASP A 217 16.07 -15.72 -20.71
C ASP A 217 17.14 -14.65 -20.50
N SER A 218 18.39 -15.13 -20.36
CA SER A 218 19.57 -14.27 -20.25
C SER A 218 19.77 -13.35 -21.47
N ASP A 219 19.34 -13.76 -22.67
CA ASP A 219 19.47 -12.96 -23.88
C ASP A 219 18.46 -11.81 -23.92
N GLY A 220 17.28 -12.00 -23.33
CA GLY A 220 16.26 -10.97 -23.15
C GLY A 220 16.81 -9.71 -22.46
N TYR A 221 17.64 -9.87 -21.43
CA TYR A 221 18.26 -8.73 -20.73
C TYR A 221 19.23 -7.93 -21.60
N LYS A 222 19.85 -8.53 -22.62
CA LYS A 222 20.79 -7.80 -23.50
C LYS A 222 20.08 -6.66 -24.21
N GLU A 223 18.80 -6.83 -24.55
CA GLU A 223 17.99 -5.80 -25.19
C GLU A 223 17.76 -4.56 -24.30
N LEU A 224 17.88 -4.68 -22.97
CA LEU A 224 17.85 -3.51 -22.07
C LEU A 224 18.98 -2.52 -22.38
N SER A 225 20.12 -3.01 -22.88
CA SER A 225 21.24 -2.14 -23.28
C SER A 225 20.93 -1.25 -24.48
N GLU A 226 19.89 -1.59 -25.25
CA GLU A 226 19.43 -0.81 -26.40
C GLU A 226 18.48 0.32 -25.98
N LEU A 227 17.96 0.30 -24.75
CA LEU A 227 17.07 1.33 -24.22
C LEU A 227 17.84 2.58 -23.79
N LYS A 228 18.28 3.39 -24.76
CA LYS A 228 19.14 4.57 -24.53
C LYS A 228 18.50 5.67 -23.70
N ASN A 229 17.18 5.64 -23.53
CA ASN A 229 16.43 6.63 -22.76
C ASN A 229 15.96 6.11 -21.40
N LEU A 230 16.25 4.86 -21.04
CA LEU A 230 15.79 4.26 -19.80
C LEU A 230 16.52 4.90 -18.61
N LYS A 231 15.75 5.55 -17.72
CA LYS A 231 16.24 6.29 -16.55
C LYS A 231 15.86 5.62 -15.24
N TYR A 232 14.75 4.90 -15.21
CA TYR A 232 14.22 4.23 -14.04
C TYR A 232 14.01 2.76 -14.36
N LEU A 233 14.66 1.90 -13.58
CA LEU A 233 14.46 0.46 -13.61
C LEU A 233 14.07 -0.02 -12.22
N ASP A 234 12.97 -0.75 -12.14
CA ASP A 234 12.57 -1.47 -10.94
C ASP A 234 12.51 -2.97 -11.23
N VAL A 235 13.31 -3.72 -10.48
CA VAL A 235 13.44 -5.18 -10.48
C VAL A 235 13.37 -5.71 -9.05
N SER A 236 12.62 -5.02 -8.19
CA SER A 236 12.42 -5.47 -6.81
C SER A 236 11.63 -6.77 -6.75
N GLY A 237 11.89 -7.62 -5.76
CA GLY A 237 11.13 -8.86 -5.54
C GLY A 237 11.38 -9.99 -6.54
N SER A 238 12.24 -9.82 -7.56
CA SER A 238 12.58 -10.90 -8.50
C SER A 238 13.70 -11.80 -7.95
N ASP A 239 13.58 -13.11 -8.16
CA ASP A 239 14.64 -14.08 -7.85
C ASP A 239 15.82 -13.90 -8.80
N PHE A 240 15.53 -13.48 -10.04
CA PHE A 240 16.53 -13.10 -11.03
C PHE A 240 17.00 -11.66 -10.84
N SER A 241 18.31 -11.48 -10.83
CA SER A 241 18.93 -10.37 -10.11
C SER A 241 19.90 -9.57 -10.96
N ILE A 242 20.38 -8.48 -10.37
CA ILE A 242 21.56 -7.71 -10.79
C ILE A 242 22.71 -8.62 -11.26
N ARG A 243 22.88 -9.81 -10.66
CA ARG A 243 23.87 -10.82 -11.09
C ARG A 243 23.71 -11.22 -12.56
N ASP A 244 22.49 -11.46 -13.03
CA ASP A 244 22.22 -11.95 -14.37
C ASP A 244 22.48 -10.86 -15.41
N MET A 245 22.06 -9.63 -15.10
CA MET A 245 22.40 -8.44 -15.89
C MET A 245 23.91 -8.22 -15.98
N LEU A 246 24.66 -8.45 -14.90
CA LEU A 246 26.13 -8.38 -14.92
C LEU A 246 26.75 -9.49 -15.77
N ALA A 247 26.25 -10.72 -15.66
CA ALA A 247 26.76 -11.88 -16.40
C ALA A 247 26.67 -11.68 -17.93
N VAL A 248 25.58 -11.07 -18.40
CA VAL A 248 25.40 -10.73 -19.83
C VAL A 248 25.87 -9.31 -20.20
N ARG A 249 26.50 -8.59 -19.27
CA ARG A 249 27.12 -7.27 -19.47
C ARG A 249 26.14 -6.19 -19.94
N VAL A 250 24.94 -6.18 -19.37
CA VAL A 250 23.95 -5.13 -19.64
C VAL A 250 24.53 -3.75 -19.31
N ARG A 251 24.26 -2.77 -20.19
CA ARG A 251 24.68 -1.38 -20.00
C ARG A 251 23.58 -0.41 -20.41
N MET A 252 22.98 0.23 -19.41
CA MET A 252 21.97 1.28 -19.58
C MET A 252 22.59 2.65 -19.32
N GLU A 253 23.06 3.33 -20.37
CA GLU A 253 23.85 4.56 -20.27
C GLU A 253 23.12 5.72 -19.58
N ALA A 254 21.78 5.77 -19.70
CA ALA A 254 20.94 6.82 -19.11
C ALA A 254 20.32 6.44 -17.77
N LEU A 255 20.63 5.26 -17.21
CA LEU A 255 19.99 4.80 -15.98
C LEU A 255 20.37 5.70 -14.80
N GLU A 256 19.37 6.33 -14.18
CA GLU A 256 19.54 7.26 -13.05
C GLU A 256 19.02 6.67 -11.74
N PHE A 257 18.06 5.73 -11.80
CA PHE A 257 17.39 5.15 -10.65
C PHE A 257 17.25 3.62 -10.81
N LEU A 258 17.64 2.87 -9.79
CA LEU A 258 17.45 1.43 -9.68
C LEU A 258 16.70 1.09 -8.38
N ASP A 259 15.64 0.29 -8.46
CA ASP A 259 15.06 -0.43 -7.33
C ASP A 259 15.34 -1.93 -7.48
N CYS A 260 16.03 -2.51 -6.51
CA CYS A 260 16.31 -3.93 -6.38
C CYS A 260 16.00 -4.44 -4.96
N SER A 261 15.02 -3.82 -4.30
CA SER A 261 14.55 -4.20 -2.97
C SER A 261 13.99 -5.62 -2.95
N ILE A 262 14.05 -6.32 -1.81
CA ILE A 262 13.61 -7.73 -1.67
C ILE A 262 14.25 -8.63 -2.76
N THR A 263 15.56 -8.50 -2.97
CA THR A 263 16.32 -9.41 -3.83
C THR A 263 17.52 -9.96 -3.07
N SER A 264 18.16 -10.99 -3.63
CA SER A 264 19.38 -11.57 -3.07
C SER A 264 20.66 -10.80 -3.44
N VAL A 265 20.54 -9.57 -3.96
CA VAL A 265 21.68 -8.76 -4.40
C VAL A 265 22.67 -8.51 -3.26
N THR A 266 23.94 -8.74 -3.55
CA THR A 266 25.06 -8.54 -2.64
C THR A 266 25.74 -7.19 -2.88
N GLU A 267 26.47 -6.71 -1.88
CA GLU A 267 27.24 -5.47 -1.96
C GLU A 267 28.23 -5.48 -3.15
N TYR A 268 28.89 -6.62 -3.40
CA TYR A 268 29.81 -6.78 -4.52
C TYR A 268 29.13 -6.61 -5.87
N GLU A 269 27.97 -7.25 -6.07
CA GLU A 269 27.19 -7.14 -7.31
C GLU A 269 26.71 -5.71 -7.52
N LEU A 270 26.26 -5.04 -6.45
CA LEU A 270 25.80 -3.66 -6.54
C LEU A 270 26.93 -2.70 -6.89
N GLU A 271 28.12 -2.87 -6.29
CA GLU A 271 29.31 -2.10 -6.66
C GLU A 271 29.73 -2.32 -8.11
N GLU A 272 29.68 -3.56 -8.61
CA GLU A 272 29.99 -3.87 -10.00
C GLU A 272 28.95 -3.25 -10.94
N PHE A 273 27.67 -3.32 -10.57
CA PHE A 273 26.58 -2.72 -11.33
C PHE A 273 26.75 -1.20 -11.44
N VAL A 274 27.07 -0.53 -10.33
CA VAL A 274 27.39 0.91 -10.30
C VAL A 274 28.54 1.26 -11.23
N LYS A 275 29.63 0.47 -11.24
CA LYS A 275 30.78 0.70 -12.14
C LYS A 275 30.39 0.62 -13.62
N ASN A 276 29.40 -0.21 -13.95
CA ASN A 276 28.89 -0.35 -15.32
C ASN A 276 27.85 0.72 -15.70
N HIS A 277 27.30 1.47 -14.74
CA HIS A 277 26.21 2.43 -14.92
C HIS A 277 26.57 3.81 -14.33
N PRO A 278 27.43 4.60 -14.99
CA PRO A 278 27.98 5.84 -14.43
C PRO A 278 26.96 6.98 -14.23
N SER A 279 25.78 6.88 -14.85
CA SER A 279 24.70 7.85 -14.69
C SER A 279 23.83 7.60 -13.46
N LEU A 280 24.02 6.46 -12.78
CA LEU A 280 23.18 6.02 -11.67
C LEU A 280 23.34 6.97 -10.46
N ARG A 281 22.22 7.44 -9.93
CA ARG A 281 22.16 8.44 -8.83
C ARG A 281 21.50 7.91 -7.59
N THR A 282 20.52 7.03 -7.75
CA THR A 282 19.75 6.47 -6.64
C THR A 282 19.62 4.96 -6.80
N ILE A 283 19.85 4.26 -5.69
CA ILE A 283 19.63 2.83 -5.57
C ILE A 283 18.70 2.61 -4.37
N VAL A 284 17.68 1.80 -4.55
CA VAL A 284 16.85 1.26 -3.48
C VAL A 284 17.15 -0.23 -3.36
N ALA A 285 17.63 -0.64 -2.20
CA ALA A 285 18.03 -2.00 -1.87
C ALA A 285 17.49 -2.37 -0.47
N ILE A 286 16.23 -2.03 -0.22
CA ILE A 286 15.53 -2.30 1.05
C ILE A 286 15.30 -3.82 1.16
N CYS A 287 15.46 -4.38 2.36
CA CYS A 287 15.32 -5.83 2.60
C CYS A 287 16.25 -6.67 1.71
N THR A 288 17.49 -6.23 1.53
CA THR A 288 18.55 -6.99 0.83
C THR A 288 19.72 -7.27 1.78
N PRO A 289 20.62 -8.21 1.47
CA PRO A 289 21.88 -8.38 2.20
C PRO A 289 22.84 -7.18 2.13
N CYS A 290 22.53 -6.13 1.35
CA CYS A 290 23.42 -4.98 1.14
C CYS A 290 23.38 -3.98 2.30
N ASN A 291 24.45 -3.93 3.10
CA ASN A 291 24.64 -2.93 4.16
C ASN A 291 25.51 -1.74 3.71
N THR A 292 25.76 -1.59 2.41
CA THR A 292 26.67 -0.59 1.84
C THR A 292 26.30 0.82 2.28
N THR A 293 27.29 1.57 2.74
CA THR A 293 27.14 3.01 2.98
C THR A 293 27.46 3.76 1.69
N ALA A 294 26.71 4.82 1.40
CA ALA A 294 26.76 5.60 0.15
C ALA A 294 28.15 5.64 -0.50
N SER A 295 28.31 5.02 -1.67
CA SER A 295 29.48 5.24 -2.53
C SER A 295 29.47 6.69 -3.02
N SER A 296 30.64 7.30 -3.23
CA SER A 296 30.75 8.75 -3.46
C SER A 296 29.83 9.23 -4.60
N GLY A 297 28.74 9.93 -4.26
CA GLY A 297 27.80 10.53 -5.21
C GLY A 297 26.51 9.75 -5.48
N ILE A 298 26.32 8.54 -4.94
CA ILE A 298 25.11 7.73 -5.11
C ILE A 298 24.29 7.71 -3.82
N LYS A 299 23.01 8.02 -3.91
CA LYS A 299 22.05 7.86 -2.82
C LYS A 299 21.61 6.41 -2.74
N VAL A 300 21.87 5.75 -1.61
CA VAL A 300 21.45 4.35 -1.38
C VAL A 300 20.39 4.31 -0.27
N LEU A 301 19.26 3.68 -0.54
CA LEU A 301 18.18 3.40 0.40
C LEU A 301 18.20 1.91 0.76
N ASN A 302 18.88 1.55 1.84
CA ASN A 302 19.03 0.16 2.32
C ASN A 302 18.94 0.04 3.86
N ALA A 303 18.53 1.11 4.53
CA ALA A 303 18.31 1.19 5.98
C ALA A 303 19.36 0.53 6.92
N PRO A 304 20.68 0.67 6.72
CA PRO A 304 21.70 0.08 7.59
C PRO A 304 21.72 0.73 8.99
N SER A 305 21.00 1.84 9.17
CA SER A 305 20.83 2.54 10.43
C SER A 305 19.41 3.08 10.57
N LEU A 306 19.00 3.39 11.81
CA LEU A 306 17.70 3.99 12.10
C LEU A 306 17.51 5.36 11.45
N ASN A 307 18.59 6.09 11.16
CA ASN A 307 18.50 7.38 10.48
C ASN A 307 18.06 7.23 9.02
N SER A 308 18.57 6.22 8.32
CA SER A 308 18.21 5.91 6.91
C SER A 308 16.83 5.27 6.75
N MET A 309 16.25 4.73 7.83
CA MET A 309 14.94 4.09 7.82
C MET A 309 13.81 5.06 7.43
N SER A 310 13.88 6.32 7.89
CA SER A 310 12.83 7.30 7.59
C SER A 310 12.72 7.59 6.09
N GLU A 311 13.85 7.65 5.39
CA GLU A 311 13.89 7.81 3.94
C GLU A 311 13.40 6.56 3.21
N CYS A 312 13.70 5.36 3.75
CA CYS A 312 13.19 4.11 3.20
C CYS A 312 11.67 4.01 3.35
N LEU A 313 11.12 4.30 4.54
CA LEU A 313 9.67 4.33 4.76
C LEU A 313 8.99 5.39 3.89
N GLU A 314 9.57 6.58 3.80
CA GLU A 314 9.03 7.62 2.93
C GLU A 314 9.02 7.19 1.46
N TYR A 315 10.08 6.54 0.98
CA TYR A 315 10.10 5.94 -0.35
C TYR A 315 8.96 4.92 -0.52
N LEU A 316 8.88 3.92 0.37
CA LEU A 316 7.89 2.85 0.27
C LEU A 316 6.45 3.37 0.26
N PHE A 317 6.13 4.38 1.08
CA PHE A 317 4.81 5.02 1.08
C PHE A 317 4.56 5.87 -0.16
N LEU A 318 5.56 6.61 -0.66
CA LEU A 318 5.41 7.40 -1.89
C LEU A 318 5.24 6.53 -3.13
N THR A 319 5.71 5.30 -3.10
CA THR A 319 5.56 4.32 -4.19
C THR A 319 4.41 3.34 -3.98
N ASP A 320 3.52 3.59 -3.02
CA ASP A 320 2.36 2.73 -2.71
C ASP A 320 2.72 1.26 -2.44
N ARG A 321 3.91 1.01 -1.87
CA ARG A 321 4.41 -0.34 -1.55
C ARG A 321 4.16 -0.68 -0.09
N ILE A 322 2.89 -0.63 0.32
CA ILE A 322 2.50 -0.82 1.72
C ILE A 322 2.92 -2.21 2.25
N ASN A 323 2.75 -3.27 1.44
CA ASN A 323 3.20 -4.62 1.79
C ASN A 323 4.72 -4.68 2.05
N MET A 324 5.51 -4.00 1.21
CA MET A 324 6.96 -3.91 1.40
C MET A 324 7.31 -3.06 2.63
N ALA A 325 6.54 -2.00 2.92
CA ALA A 325 6.70 -1.23 4.15
C ALA A 325 6.45 -2.08 5.39
N SER A 326 5.44 -2.95 5.36
CA SER A 326 5.14 -3.92 6.40
C SER A 326 6.32 -4.88 6.64
N ASN A 327 6.80 -5.55 5.59
CA ASN A 327 7.98 -6.43 5.66
C ASN A 327 9.24 -5.70 6.14
N PHE A 328 9.47 -4.49 5.63
CA PHE A 328 10.60 -3.67 6.06
C PHE A 328 10.52 -3.30 7.55
N MET A 329 9.31 -2.96 8.04
CA MET A 329 9.10 -2.70 9.46
C MET A 329 9.33 -3.94 10.31
N LYS A 330 8.92 -5.13 9.85
CA LYS A 330 9.24 -6.41 10.50
C LYS A 330 10.74 -6.54 10.73
N ASP A 331 11.52 -6.44 9.66
CA ASP A 331 12.99 -6.58 9.71
C ASP A 331 13.61 -5.56 10.66
N VAL A 332 13.12 -4.31 10.64
CA VAL A 332 13.55 -3.26 11.56
C VAL A 332 13.24 -3.63 13.01
N PHE A 333 12.02 -4.08 13.29
CA PHE A 333 11.56 -4.36 14.66
C PHE A 333 12.25 -5.58 15.26
N GLU A 334 12.45 -6.64 14.47
CA GLU A 334 13.24 -7.81 14.88
C GLU A 334 14.68 -7.42 15.26
N ASN A 335 15.30 -6.53 14.48
CA ASN A 335 16.63 -6.02 14.81
C ASN A 335 16.63 -5.16 16.10
N LEU A 336 15.57 -4.39 16.34
CA LEU A 336 15.44 -3.49 17.50
C LEU A 336 15.12 -4.19 18.81
N GLN A 337 14.52 -5.38 18.80
CA GLN A 337 14.21 -6.16 20.02
C GLN A 337 15.44 -6.35 20.93
N SER A 338 16.65 -6.35 20.35
CA SER A 338 17.89 -6.54 21.09
C SER A 338 18.34 -5.31 21.89
N SER A 339 17.88 -4.09 21.58
CA SER A 339 18.27 -2.86 22.30
C SER A 339 17.37 -1.64 22.02
N PRO A 340 16.11 -1.61 22.50
CA PRO A 340 15.19 -0.49 22.25
C PRO A 340 15.65 0.84 22.87
N GLU A 341 16.43 0.80 23.95
CA GLU A 341 16.94 1.99 24.65
C GLU A 341 17.97 2.79 23.82
N ASN A 342 18.54 2.17 22.78
CA ASN A 342 19.50 2.82 21.89
C ASN A 342 18.83 3.69 20.80
N VAL A 343 17.50 3.69 20.73
CA VAL A 343 16.74 4.48 19.76
C VAL A 343 16.59 5.91 20.24
N GLY A 344 17.15 6.87 19.51
CA GLY A 344 16.97 8.29 19.81
C GLY A 344 15.50 8.74 19.69
N ILE A 345 15.15 9.82 20.40
CA ILE A 345 13.77 10.34 20.44
C ILE A 345 13.26 10.75 19.06
N SER A 346 14.15 11.23 18.17
CA SER A 346 13.78 11.64 16.82
C SER A 346 13.42 10.44 15.96
N GLU A 347 14.23 9.39 16.03
CA GLU A 347 14.06 8.12 15.34
C GLU A 347 12.79 7.42 15.83
N LEU A 348 12.57 7.36 17.15
CA LEU A 348 11.35 6.82 17.75
C LEU A 348 10.09 7.55 17.23
N ARG A 349 10.15 8.87 17.10
CA ARG A 349 9.03 9.66 16.55
C ARG A 349 8.77 9.31 15.08
N GLN A 350 9.81 9.08 14.28
CA GLN A 350 9.68 8.71 12.88
C GLN A 350 9.10 7.30 12.73
N ILE A 351 9.61 6.32 13.49
CA ILE A 351 9.05 4.97 13.53
C ILE A 351 7.56 5.02 13.88
N LYS A 352 7.24 5.70 14.99
CA LYS A 352 5.86 5.83 15.46
C LYS A 352 4.94 6.38 14.38
N ASN A 353 5.34 7.47 13.75
CA ASN A 353 4.51 8.11 12.74
C ASN A 353 4.29 7.17 11.53
N ALA A 354 5.28 6.32 11.20
CA ALA A 354 5.18 5.38 10.09
C ALA A 354 4.27 4.21 10.42
N VAL A 355 4.36 3.68 11.63
CA VAL A 355 3.40 2.69 12.15
C VAL A 355 1.99 3.26 12.10
N ILE A 356 1.76 4.47 12.63
CA ILE A 356 0.44 5.11 12.58
C ILE A 356 -0.04 5.30 11.14
N PHE A 357 0.85 5.65 10.21
CA PHE A 357 0.51 5.80 8.80
C PHE A 357 0.07 4.46 8.20
N VAL A 358 0.84 3.39 8.38
CA VAL A 358 0.48 2.04 7.88
C VAL A 358 -0.87 1.61 8.45
N LEU A 359 -1.05 1.73 9.76
CA LEU A 359 -2.28 1.34 10.45
C LEU A 359 -3.52 2.12 10.02
N ARG A 360 -3.35 3.28 9.36
CA ARG A 360 -4.47 4.12 8.90
C ARG A 360 -4.71 4.02 7.40
N GLU A 361 -3.65 3.85 6.63
CA GLU A 361 -3.69 3.94 5.17
C GLU A 361 -3.57 2.57 4.48
N SER A 362 -3.12 1.52 5.18
CA SER A 362 -3.17 0.16 4.63
C SER A 362 -4.61 -0.29 4.51
N VAL A 363 -4.98 -0.67 3.30
CA VAL A 363 -6.26 -1.30 2.98
C VAL A 363 -6.33 -2.75 3.44
N ASP A 364 -5.18 -3.38 3.66
CA ASP A 364 -5.09 -4.78 4.09
C ASP A 364 -5.09 -4.89 5.64
N PRO A 365 -6.13 -5.49 6.24
CA PRO A 365 -6.22 -5.74 7.68
C PRO A 365 -5.09 -6.63 8.22
N GLU A 366 -4.55 -7.54 7.40
CA GLU A 366 -3.46 -8.41 7.79
C GLU A 366 -2.17 -7.62 7.99
N ASN A 367 -1.81 -6.76 7.03
CA ASN A 367 -0.70 -5.83 7.19
C ASN A 367 -0.83 -4.92 8.42
N ASN A 368 -2.04 -4.44 8.71
CA ASN A 368 -2.30 -3.64 9.90
C ASN A 368 -2.02 -4.43 11.17
N PHE A 369 -2.56 -5.65 11.24
CA PHE A 369 -2.37 -6.54 12.36
C PHE A 369 -0.90 -6.83 12.62
N TRP A 370 -0.17 -7.30 11.61
CA TRP A 370 1.25 -7.64 11.76
C TRP A 370 2.11 -6.42 12.11
N THR A 371 1.84 -5.27 11.50
CA THR A 371 2.53 -4.02 11.82
C THR A 371 2.35 -3.62 13.29
N ALA A 372 1.11 -3.68 13.79
CA ALA A 372 0.82 -3.37 15.19
C ALA A 372 1.49 -4.38 16.13
N MET A 373 1.43 -5.66 15.78
CA MET A 373 2.03 -6.76 16.53
C MET A 373 3.54 -6.56 16.69
N TRP A 374 4.28 -6.42 15.58
CA TRP A 374 5.73 -6.25 15.61
C TRP A 374 6.16 -4.97 16.34
N TYR A 375 5.38 -3.88 16.22
CA TYR A 375 5.66 -2.66 16.96
C TYR A 375 5.52 -2.85 18.49
N LEU A 376 4.49 -3.58 18.94
CA LEU A 376 4.31 -3.89 20.36
C LEU A 376 5.41 -4.83 20.89
N GLU A 377 5.77 -5.85 20.12
CA GLU A 377 6.82 -6.82 20.47
C GLU A 377 8.22 -6.22 20.49
N SER A 378 8.50 -5.23 19.63
CA SER A 378 9.79 -4.53 19.60
C SER A 378 10.16 -3.83 20.92
N GLY A 379 9.15 -3.62 21.78
CA GLY A 379 9.28 -2.90 23.05
C GLY A 379 9.40 -1.38 22.91
N LEU A 380 9.37 -0.84 21.68
CA LEU A 380 9.44 0.59 21.42
C LEU A 380 8.24 1.35 22.00
N PHE A 381 7.05 0.74 21.98
CA PHE A 381 5.88 1.34 22.62
C PHE A 381 6.06 1.46 24.13
N TRP A 382 6.67 0.47 24.80
CA TRP A 382 6.97 0.51 26.23
C TRP A 382 8.01 1.58 26.54
N TYR A 383 9.06 1.63 25.73
CA TYR A 383 10.09 2.65 25.84
C TYR A 383 9.48 4.06 25.67
N GLU A 384 8.58 4.26 24.70
CA GLU A 384 7.87 5.52 24.51
C GLU A 384 7.06 5.93 25.74
N LEU A 385 6.29 5.00 26.31
CA LEU A 385 5.52 5.23 27.54
C LEU A 385 6.45 5.58 28.72
N SER A 386 7.67 5.04 28.76
CA SER A 386 8.61 5.33 29.84
C SER A 386 9.18 6.75 29.82
N ILE A 387 9.33 7.34 28.63
CA ILE A 387 9.94 8.67 28.44
C ILE A 387 8.92 9.78 28.20
N SER A 388 7.68 9.46 27.82
CA SER A 388 6.61 10.42 27.55
C SER A 388 5.65 10.50 28.74
N LEU A 389 5.40 11.71 29.26
CA LEU A 389 4.22 11.96 30.08
C LEU A 389 2.97 11.64 29.22
N PHE A 390 1.94 11.04 29.82
CA PHE A 390 0.68 10.67 29.15
C PHE A 390 0.11 11.85 28.33
N SER A 391 0.40 11.87 27.04
CA SER A 391 -0.11 12.85 26.09
C SER A 391 -1.39 12.34 25.43
N MET A 392 -2.19 13.28 24.91
CA MET A 392 -3.49 12.95 24.29
C MET A 392 -3.37 11.95 23.13
N ASP A 393 -2.21 11.89 22.49
CA ASP A 393 -1.88 11.00 21.36
C ASP A 393 -1.70 9.53 21.77
N ILE A 394 -1.33 9.23 23.02
CA ILE A 394 -1.18 7.83 23.51
C ILE A 394 -2.54 7.13 23.48
N PHE A 395 -3.60 7.81 23.94
CA PHE A 395 -4.95 7.26 23.91
C PHE A 395 -5.41 6.91 22.50
N GLU A 396 -5.24 7.84 21.56
CA GLU A 396 -5.64 7.62 20.15
C GLU A 396 -4.87 6.45 19.53
N ARG A 397 -3.60 6.25 19.91
CA ARG A 397 -2.80 5.09 19.46
C ARG A 397 -3.29 3.77 20.03
N ILE A 398 -3.56 3.72 21.33
CA ILE A 398 -4.09 2.51 21.98
C ILE A 398 -5.42 2.12 21.33
N ASN A 399 -6.29 3.10 21.12
CA ASN A 399 -7.56 2.90 20.45
C ASN A 399 -7.35 2.38 19.02
N LEU A 400 -6.37 2.93 18.28
CA LEU A 400 -6.02 2.43 16.95
C LEU A 400 -5.53 0.97 16.99
N PHE A 401 -4.61 0.61 17.88
CA PHE A 401 -4.11 -0.77 18.00
C PHE A 401 -5.21 -1.77 18.38
N TYR A 402 -6.14 -1.36 19.25
CA TYR A 402 -7.30 -2.17 19.61
C TYR A 402 -8.29 -2.30 18.46
N ASN A 403 -8.52 -1.24 17.67
CA ASN A 403 -9.40 -1.32 16.52
C ASN A 403 -8.83 -2.23 15.43
N VAL A 404 -7.51 -2.17 15.21
CA VAL A 404 -6.80 -3.08 14.29
C VAL A 404 -6.97 -4.54 14.71
N PHE A 405 -6.86 -4.83 16.01
CA PHE A 405 -7.17 -6.15 16.56
C PHE A 405 -8.60 -6.58 16.27
N ASN A 406 -9.56 -5.75 16.66
CA ASN A 406 -10.98 -6.08 16.63
C ASN A 406 -11.53 -6.17 15.19
N ALA A 407 -10.88 -5.50 14.23
CA ALA A 407 -11.24 -5.59 12.82
C ALA A 407 -10.71 -6.86 12.15
N ASN A 408 -9.77 -7.58 12.78
CA ASN A 408 -9.13 -8.72 12.15
C ASN A 408 -9.82 -10.05 12.54
N GLU A 409 -10.40 -10.72 11.53
CA GLU A 409 -11.08 -12.01 11.68
C GLU A 409 -10.12 -13.23 11.70
N MET A 410 -8.80 -13.03 11.64
CA MET A 410 -7.82 -14.12 11.61
C MET A 410 -7.76 -14.88 12.94
N THR A 411 -8.53 -15.94 13.03
CA THR A 411 -8.66 -16.80 14.22
C THR A 411 -7.36 -17.49 14.62
N GLU A 412 -6.43 -17.71 13.69
CA GLU A 412 -5.19 -18.46 13.95
C GLU A 412 -4.18 -17.70 14.85
N TYR A 413 -4.18 -16.36 14.82
CA TYR A 413 -3.24 -15.52 15.59
C TYR A 413 -3.93 -14.67 16.68
N GLN A 414 -5.24 -14.81 16.83
CA GLN A 414 -6.02 -14.04 17.81
C GLN A 414 -5.50 -14.26 19.24
N GLU A 415 -5.14 -15.49 19.63
CA GLU A 415 -4.67 -15.76 20.99
C GLU A 415 -3.36 -15.02 21.32
N GLU A 416 -2.37 -15.03 20.41
CA GLU A 416 -1.08 -14.36 20.61
C GLU A 416 -1.27 -12.83 20.72
N TYR A 417 -2.11 -12.28 19.84
CA TYR A 417 -2.37 -10.86 19.83
C TYR A 417 -3.20 -10.40 21.05
N VAL A 418 -4.16 -11.20 21.52
CA VAL A 418 -4.88 -10.94 22.79
C VAL A 418 -3.87 -10.82 23.93
N GLY A 419 -2.87 -11.71 23.97
CA GLY A 419 -1.77 -11.63 24.92
C GLY A 419 -1.03 -10.27 24.87
N LEU A 420 -0.71 -9.78 23.67
CA LEU A 420 -0.07 -8.47 23.47
C LEU A 420 -0.98 -7.30 23.85
N ILE A 421 -2.28 -7.38 23.63
CA ILE A 421 -3.23 -6.34 24.05
C ILE A 421 -3.37 -6.32 25.57
N PHE A 422 -3.46 -7.47 26.23
CA PHE A 422 -3.41 -7.52 27.70
C PHE A 422 -2.08 -6.99 28.24
N LEU A 423 -0.97 -7.31 27.58
CA LEU A 423 0.34 -6.77 27.94
C LEU A 423 0.31 -5.25 27.82
N MET A 424 -0.25 -4.70 26.74
CA MET A 424 -0.42 -3.26 26.52
C MET A 424 -1.26 -2.60 27.61
N LEU A 425 -2.46 -3.11 27.87
CA LEU A 425 -3.37 -2.59 28.89
C LEU A 425 -2.75 -2.69 30.29
N GLY A 426 -2.10 -3.81 30.59
CA GLY A 426 -1.38 -4.04 31.84
C GLY A 426 -0.21 -3.06 32.01
N PHE A 427 0.58 -2.81 30.96
CA PHE A 427 1.69 -1.86 30.99
C PHE A 427 1.23 -0.43 31.26
N LEU A 428 0.15 0.01 30.63
CA LEU A 428 -0.43 1.34 30.86
C LEU A 428 -0.76 1.54 32.34
N VAL A 429 -1.20 0.48 33.00
CA VAL A 429 -1.52 0.51 34.43
C VAL A 429 -0.28 0.35 35.32
N ASN A 430 0.74 -0.41 34.88
CA ASN A 430 1.97 -0.65 35.63
C ASN A 430 2.95 0.52 35.63
N TYR A 431 3.05 1.26 34.52
CA TYR A 431 3.97 2.38 34.38
C TYR A 431 3.52 3.66 35.10
N MET A 432 2.42 3.56 35.86
CA MET A 432 1.93 4.61 36.72
C MET A 432 2.85 4.81 37.94
N ALA A 433 3.73 5.81 37.87
CA ALA A 433 4.39 6.31 39.06
C ALA A 433 3.36 6.99 39.98
N PRO A 434 3.45 6.84 41.32
CA PRO A 434 2.62 7.58 42.26
C PRO A 434 2.71 9.09 42.00
N GLY A 435 1.57 9.72 41.68
CA GLY A 435 1.47 11.17 41.44
C GLY A 435 1.19 11.60 40.00
N ILE A 436 1.17 10.68 39.02
CA ILE A 436 0.72 10.98 37.65
C ILE A 436 -0.79 10.73 37.54
N LEU A 437 -1.57 11.75 37.20
CA LEU A 437 -3.02 11.64 36.96
C LEU A 437 -3.28 11.04 35.58
N ILE A 438 -3.90 9.86 35.52
CA ILE A 438 -4.41 9.33 34.25
C ILE A 438 -5.72 10.04 33.89
N PRO A 439 -5.89 10.49 32.63
CA PRO A 439 -7.17 10.99 32.17
C PRO A 439 -8.28 9.94 32.32
N ASP A 440 -9.42 10.31 32.90
CA ASP A 440 -10.58 9.40 33.12
C ASP A 440 -10.93 8.58 31.87
N ARG A 441 -10.78 9.15 30.66
CA ARG A 441 -11.02 8.47 29.38
C ARG A 441 -10.11 7.26 29.12
N VAL A 442 -8.85 7.32 29.55
CA VAL A 442 -7.88 6.23 29.39
C VAL A 442 -8.20 5.10 30.36
N LEU A 443 -8.46 5.42 31.63
CA LEU A 443 -8.88 4.43 32.64
C LEU A 443 -10.18 3.75 32.21
N LYS A 444 -11.15 4.54 31.73
CA LYS A 444 -12.40 4.01 31.17
C LYS A 444 -12.14 2.98 30.09
N PHE A 445 -11.34 3.34 29.09
CA PHE A 445 -11.00 2.47 27.98
C PHE A 445 -10.29 1.20 28.45
N VAL A 446 -9.29 1.31 29.33
CA VAL A 446 -8.59 0.14 29.88
C VAL A 446 -9.58 -0.81 30.55
N ILE A 447 -10.50 -0.30 31.38
CA ILE A 447 -11.50 -1.12 32.06
C ILE A 447 -12.45 -1.78 31.05
N GLU A 448 -13.05 -1.00 30.16
CA GLU A 448 -14.01 -1.49 29.15
C GLU A 448 -13.36 -2.58 28.30
N LYS A 449 -12.20 -2.31 27.72
CA LYS A 449 -11.53 -3.25 26.82
C LYS A 449 -10.96 -4.47 27.52
N THR A 450 -10.49 -4.32 28.76
CA THR A 450 -10.07 -5.49 29.57
C THR A 450 -11.26 -6.42 29.85
N VAL A 451 -12.43 -5.87 30.20
CA VAL A 451 -13.63 -6.69 30.46
C VAL A 451 -14.12 -7.35 29.18
N GLU A 452 -14.21 -6.61 28.08
CA GLU A 452 -14.59 -7.16 26.77
C GLU A 452 -13.68 -8.33 26.36
N LEU A 453 -12.35 -8.15 26.46
CA LEU A 453 -11.39 -9.20 26.13
C LEU A 453 -11.49 -10.43 27.04
N VAL A 454 -11.74 -10.27 28.34
CA VAL A 454 -11.92 -11.43 29.24
C VAL A 454 -13.22 -12.17 28.94
N ASP A 455 -14.30 -11.45 28.62
CA ASP A 455 -15.57 -12.06 28.26
C ASP A 455 -15.42 -12.95 27.02
N GLU A 456 -14.67 -12.47 26.03
CA GLU A 456 -14.38 -13.20 24.78
C GLU A 456 -13.34 -14.32 24.98
N PHE A 457 -12.25 -14.03 25.70
CA PHE A 457 -11.12 -14.94 25.90
C PHE A 457 -10.94 -15.29 27.38
N GLN A 458 -11.74 -16.24 27.87
CA GLN A 458 -11.80 -16.61 29.30
C GLN A 458 -10.47 -17.08 29.90
N ASP A 459 -9.55 -17.61 29.08
CA ASP A 459 -8.23 -18.05 29.52
C ASP A 459 -7.35 -16.89 30.01
N TYR A 460 -7.65 -15.65 29.60
CA TYR A 460 -6.97 -14.43 30.02
C TYR A 460 -7.57 -13.77 31.27
N LYS A 461 -8.54 -14.43 31.93
CA LYS A 461 -9.17 -13.93 33.15
C LYS A 461 -8.17 -13.54 34.24
N PRO A 462 -7.08 -14.30 34.52
CA PRO A 462 -6.08 -13.88 35.50
C PRO A 462 -5.39 -12.54 35.16
N GLN A 463 -5.01 -12.36 33.88
CA GLN A 463 -4.37 -11.15 33.37
C GLN A 463 -5.33 -9.96 33.44
N GLY A 464 -6.60 -10.17 33.07
CA GLY A 464 -7.65 -9.16 33.18
C GLY A 464 -7.90 -8.74 34.62
N SER A 465 -8.08 -9.71 35.53
CA SER A 465 -8.21 -9.46 36.98
C SER A 465 -7.04 -8.65 37.54
N GLN A 466 -5.80 -9.00 37.17
CA GLN A 466 -4.61 -8.26 37.60
C GLN A 466 -4.61 -6.82 37.08
N THR A 467 -4.98 -6.62 35.81
CA THR A 467 -5.03 -5.29 35.17
C THR A 467 -6.08 -4.39 35.83
N ILE A 468 -7.30 -4.91 36.03
CA ILE A 468 -8.38 -4.19 36.70
C ILE A 468 -8.03 -3.85 38.16
N SER A 469 -7.49 -4.81 38.92
CA SER A 469 -7.08 -4.60 40.32
C SER A 469 -6.04 -3.50 40.44
N LYS A 470 -5.08 -3.44 39.52
CA LYS A 470 -4.09 -2.37 39.50
C LYS A 470 -4.72 -1.04 39.10
N ALA A 471 -5.61 -1.01 38.11
CA ALA A 471 -6.28 0.22 37.69
C ALA A 471 -7.13 0.82 38.82
N GLU A 472 -7.84 -0.03 39.58
CA GLU A 472 -8.65 0.36 40.74
C GLU A 472 -7.82 1.13 41.78
N LYS A 473 -6.56 0.74 42.03
CA LYS A 473 -5.69 1.41 43.02
C LYS A 473 -5.43 2.89 42.70
N PHE A 474 -5.60 3.30 41.45
CA PHE A 474 -5.41 4.68 41.02
C PHE A 474 -6.71 5.49 40.96
N MET A 475 -7.85 4.87 41.30
CA MET A 475 -9.16 5.51 41.28
C MET A 475 -9.81 5.48 42.67
N GLY A 476 -10.44 6.59 43.05
CA GLY A 476 -11.40 6.55 44.15
C GLY A 476 -12.65 5.77 43.75
N ARG A 477 -13.37 5.19 44.72
CA ARG A 477 -14.64 4.48 44.47
C ARG A 477 -15.66 5.32 43.68
N ASP A 478 -15.74 6.61 44.00
CA ASP A 478 -16.64 7.55 43.31
C ASP A 478 -16.19 7.83 41.87
N GLN A 479 -14.87 7.85 41.62
CA GLN A 479 -14.30 8.02 40.28
C GLN A 479 -14.54 6.76 39.44
N LEU A 480 -14.35 5.58 40.01
CA LEU A 480 -14.65 4.31 39.36
C LEU A 480 -16.14 4.22 38.97
N GLN A 481 -17.04 4.61 39.88
CA GLN A 481 -18.48 4.64 39.61
C GLN A 481 -18.85 5.64 38.50
N LYS A 482 -18.22 6.81 38.50
CA LYS A 482 -18.41 7.84 37.46
C LYS A 482 -17.88 7.38 36.09
N ILE A 483 -16.74 6.70 36.06
CA ILE A 483 -16.09 6.22 34.83
C ILE A 483 -16.89 5.11 34.18
N ILE A 484 -17.31 4.13 34.98
CA ILE A 484 -17.97 2.93 34.46
C ILE A 484 -19.37 3.26 33.94
N GLY A 485 -20.15 4.09 34.65
CA GLY A 485 -21.45 4.62 34.19
C GLY A 485 -22.55 3.58 33.87
N ASN A 486 -22.20 2.30 33.81
CA ASN A 486 -23.00 1.16 33.38
C ASN A 486 -22.96 0.08 34.48
N SER A 487 -24.13 -0.29 35.00
CA SER A 487 -24.25 -1.27 36.08
C SER A 487 -23.77 -2.68 35.69
N GLU A 488 -23.89 -3.05 34.41
CA GLU A 488 -23.41 -4.33 33.90
C GLU A 488 -21.89 -4.40 33.91
N LEU A 489 -21.23 -3.38 33.37
CA LEU A 489 -19.76 -3.27 33.38
C LEU A 489 -19.23 -3.24 34.81
N MET A 490 -19.90 -2.52 35.73
CA MET A 490 -19.55 -2.49 37.15
C MET A 490 -19.60 -3.89 37.80
N ARG A 491 -20.64 -4.68 37.47
CA ARG A 491 -20.76 -6.07 37.97
C ARG A 491 -19.59 -6.92 37.46
N LYS A 492 -19.28 -6.87 36.16
CA LYS A 492 -18.17 -7.62 35.56
C LYS A 492 -16.82 -7.22 36.17
N VAL A 493 -16.59 -5.92 36.40
CA VAL A 493 -15.40 -5.42 37.10
C VAL A 493 -15.30 -6.00 38.52
N GLN A 494 -16.39 -6.02 39.28
CA GLN A 494 -16.40 -6.62 40.62
C GLN A 494 -16.12 -8.12 40.59
N GLU A 495 -16.64 -8.85 39.59
CA GLU A 495 -16.34 -10.27 39.40
C GLU A 495 -14.86 -10.52 39.15
N LEU A 496 -14.20 -9.68 38.35
CA LEU A 496 -12.75 -9.75 38.12
C LEU A 496 -11.94 -9.38 39.36
N LEU A 497 -12.38 -8.39 40.13
CA LEU A 497 -11.73 -7.97 41.38
C LEU A 497 -11.80 -9.04 42.48
N ASN A 498 -12.88 -9.82 42.54
CA ASN A 498 -13.04 -10.90 43.51
C ASN A 498 -12.10 -12.10 43.25
N ILE A 499 -11.46 -12.15 42.08
CA ILE A 499 -10.54 -13.21 41.65
C ILE A 499 -9.07 -12.80 41.87
N ALA A 500 -8.79 -11.49 41.86
CA ALA A 500 -7.46 -10.90 42.09
C ALA A 500 -7.08 -10.89 43.58
#